data_AF-A0A1H4PXF4-F1
#
_entry.id   AF-A0A1H4PXF4-F1
#
_cell.length_a   1.000
_cell.length_b   1.000
_cell.length_c   1.000
_cell.angle_alpha   90.00
_cell.angle_beta   90.00
_cell.angle_gamma   90.00
#
_symmetry.space_group_name_H-M   'P 1'
#
loop_
_entity.id
_entity.type
_entity.pdbx_description
1 polymer ?
#
loop_
_entity_poly.entity_id
_entity_poly.type
_entity_poly.pdbx_seq_one_letter_code
_entity_poly.pdbx_strand_id
1 'polypeptide(L)'
;MPAGDDRMRVWNCTTEAYQLWDLVPDGRGHYHMVTRRDGRCLAGYAQGPSGWATWLSICDPSFSNVDQLWYVDPATQSGPARIANLFGRVLEPDRGWNGAHESPVVTSDNQGLPTQKWTLKNIR
;
A
#
# COMPACT_ATOMS: atom_id res chain seq x y z
N MET A 1 13.78 -11.15 2.94
CA MET A 1 13.02 -10.57 1.80
C MET A 1 11.93 -11.56 1.43
N PRO A 2 10.66 -11.17 1.39
CA PRO A 2 9.58 -12.04 0.93
C PRO A 2 9.81 -12.46 -0.54
N ALA A 3 9.26 -13.62 -0.91
CA ALA A 3 9.38 -14.18 -2.26
C ALA A 3 8.80 -13.22 -3.33
N GLY A 4 9.26 -13.35 -4.58
CA GLY A 4 8.94 -12.42 -5.67
C GLY A 4 7.46 -12.24 -6.00
N ASP A 5 6.63 -13.25 -5.74
CA ASP A 5 5.19 -13.28 -6.06
C ASP A 5 4.31 -12.55 -5.05
N ASP A 6 4.84 -12.25 -3.86
CA ASP A 6 4.11 -11.51 -2.83
C ASP A 6 4.36 -10.01 -2.89
N ARG A 7 5.26 -9.54 -3.75
CA ARG A 7 5.54 -8.11 -3.89
C ARG A 7 4.39 -7.40 -4.60
N MET A 8 3.90 -6.31 -4.01
CA MET A 8 2.96 -5.43 -4.68
C MET A 8 3.65 -4.72 -5.85
N ARG A 9 2.93 -4.58 -6.96
CA ARG A 9 3.40 -3.88 -8.16
C ARG A 9 2.29 -2.98 -8.70
N VAL A 10 2.65 -1.91 -9.37
CA VAL A 10 1.70 -1.16 -10.20
C VAL A 10 1.42 -1.92 -11.49
N TRP A 11 0.20 -1.80 -11.98
CA TRP A 11 -0.24 -2.44 -13.23
C TRP A 11 -1.29 -1.58 -13.91
N ASN A 12 -1.59 -1.88 -15.17
CA ASN A 12 -2.72 -1.26 -15.85
C ASN A 12 -4.01 -1.56 -15.09
N CYS A 13 -4.84 -0.54 -14.87
CA CYS A 13 -6.06 -0.69 -14.09
C CYS A 13 -7.03 -1.68 -14.76
N THR A 14 -7.51 -2.63 -13.97
CA THR A 14 -8.56 -3.61 -14.26
C THR A 14 -9.57 -3.58 -13.11
N THR A 15 -10.55 -4.46 -13.13
CA THR A 15 -11.47 -4.71 -12.00
C THR A 15 -11.23 -6.07 -11.37
N GLU A 16 -10.07 -6.68 -11.64
CA GLU A 16 -9.70 -8.00 -11.15
C GLU A 16 -9.36 -7.97 -9.66
N ALA A 17 -9.60 -9.08 -8.96
CA ALA A 17 -9.48 -9.18 -7.51
C ALA A 17 -8.10 -8.75 -6.96
N TYR A 18 -7.02 -8.92 -7.74
CA TYR A 18 -5.66 -8.51 -7.35
C TYR A 18 -5.40 -7.00 -7.39
N GLN A 19 -6.36 -6.19 -7.85
CA GLN A 19 -6.33 -4.73 -7.78
C GLN A 19 -7.41 -4.16 -6.86
N LEU A 20 -8.26 -5.01 -6.30
CA LEU A 20 -9.29 -4.61 -5.35
C LEU A 20 -8.79 -4.80 -3.93
N TRP A 21 -9.05 -3.80 -3.09
CA TRP A 21 -8.57 -3.74 -1.71
C TRP A 21 -9.71 -3.33 -0.80
N ASP A 22 -9.89 -4.07 0.28
CA ASP A 22 -10.76 -3.69 1.38
C ASP A 22 -9.95 -2.92 2.43
N LEU A 23 -10.47 -1.77 2.86
CA LEU A 23 -9.91 -0.99 3.95
C LEU A 23 -10.58 -1.42 5.26
N VAL A 24 -9.87 -2.21 6.07
CA VAL A 24 -10.37 -2.67 7.36
C VAL A 24 -9.80 -1.78 8.47
N PRO A 25 -10.63 -0.97 9.16
CA PRO A 25 -10.14 0.00 10.12
C PRO A 25 -9.71 -0.65 11.44
N ASP A 26 -8.65 -0.13 12.05
CA ASP A 26 -8.19 -0.52 13.40
C ASP A 26 -8.97 0.21 14.53
N GLY A 27 -9.88 1.12 14.15
CA GLY A 27 -10.65 1.97 15.07
C GLY A 27 -9.91 3.22 15.57
N ARG A 28 -8.67 3.46 15.12
CA ARG A 28 -7.81 4.59 15.52
C ARG A 28 -7.39 5.48 14.34
N GLY A 29 -7.93 5.20 13.15
CA GLY A 29 -7.66 5.96 11.93
C GLY A 29 -6.64 5.31 11.00
N HIS A 30 -6.16 4.12 11.32
CA HIS A 30 -5.33 3.31 10.44
C HIS A 30 -6.15 2.18 9.83
N TYR A 31 -5.61 1.62 8.75
CA TYR A 31 -6.25 0.53 8.03
C TYR A 31 -5.27 -0.61 7.80
N HIS A 32 -5.78 -1.82 7.90
CA HIS A 32 -5.31 -2.89 7.05
C HIS A 32 -5.82 -2.66 5.63
N MET A 33 -4.93 -2.76 4.65
CA MET A 33 -5.28 -2.83 3.24
C MET A 33 -5.28 -4.30 2.82
N VAL A 34 -6.47 -4.90 2.74
CA VAL A 34 -6.65 -6.34 2.49
C VAL A 34 -6.92 -6.58 1.01
N THR A 35 -6.09 -7.36 0.33
CA THR A 35 -6.33 -7.68 -1.08
C THR A 35 -7.53 -8.63 -1.22
N ARG A 36 -8.42 -8.36 -2.17
CA ARG A 36 -9.50 -9.30 -2.52
C ARG A 36 -9.02 -10.51 -3.31
N ARG A 37 -7.74 -10.56 -3.73
CA ARG A 37 -7.13 -11.72 -4.37
C ARG A 37 -7.20 -12.97 -3.49
N ASP A 38 -6.77 -12.82 -2.23
CA ASP A 38 -6.59 -13.94 -1.32
C ASP A 38 -6.76 -13.58 0.18
N GLY A 39 -7.21 -12.36 0.48
CA GLY A 39 -7.49 -11.93 1.85
C GLY A 39 -6.27 -11.55 2.69
N ARG A 40 -5.08 -11.45 2.08
CA ARG A 40 -3.86 -11.01 2.77
C ARG A 40 -3.75 -9.48 2.88
N CYS A 41 -3.01 -9.02 3.88
CA CYS A 41 -2.76 -7.62 4.13
C CYS A 41 -1.50 -7.13 3.40
N LEU A 42 -1.55 -5.91 2.90
CA LEU A 42 -0.36 -5.19 2.46
C LEU A 42 0.54 -4.90 3.68
N ALA A 43 1.78 -5.33 3.58
CA ALA A 43 2.82 -5.09 4.57
C ALA A 43 3.99 -4.33 3.93
N GLY A 44 4.65 -3.50 4.72
CA GLY A 44 5.86 -2.78 4.34
C GLY A 44 6.66 -2.50 5.60
N TYR A 45 7.98 -2.62 5.53
CA TYR A 45 8.81 -2.46 6.74
C TYR A 45 8.67 -1.03 7.25
N ALA A 46 7.97 -0.85 8.38
CA ALA A 46 7.45 0.44 8.79
C ALA A 46 8.57 1.42 9.16
N GLN A 47 9.61 0.89 9.81
CA GLN A 47 10.83 1.62 10.18
C GLN A 47 12.01 1.31 9.24
N GLY A 48 11.74 0.63 8.12
CA GLY A 48 12.75 0.32 7.12
C GLY A 48 13.27 1.56 6.40
N PRO A 49 14.44 1.45 5.75
CA PRO A 49 14.94 2.56 4.95
C PRO A 49 14.07 2.75 3.70
N SER A 50 14.18 3.93 3.10
CA SER A 50 13.47 4.30 1.88
C SER A 50 13.80 3.33 0.73
N GLY A 51 12.80 3.01 -0.11
CA GLY A 51 12.91 2.10 -1.24
C GLY A 51 12.66 0.63 -0.92
N TRP A 52 12.20 0.29 0.29
CA TRP A 52 11.92 -1.12 0.62
C TRP A 52 10.59 -1.58 0.01
N ALA A 53 10.64 -2.71 -0.68
CA ALA A 53 9.47 -3.31 -1.30
C ALA A 53 8.40 -3.71 -0.26
N THR A 54 7.15 -3.48 -0.62
CA THR A 54 5.98 -4.00 0.10
C THR A 54 5.69 -5.45 -0.28
N TRP A 55 4.93 -6.16 0.54
CA TRP A 55 4.56 -7.56 0.32
C TRP A 55 3.16 -7.89 0.86
N LEU A 56 2.59 -9.02 0.43
CA LEU A 56 1.38 -9.58 1.00
C LEU A 56 1.71 -10.53 2.16
N SER A 57 1.04 -10.31 3.29
CA SER A 57 1.21 -11.10 4.51
C SER A 57 -0.15 -11.54 5.07
N ILE A 58 -0.17 -12.63 5.82
CA ILE A 58 -1.33 -12.95 6.67
C ILE A 58 -1.58 -11.73 7.58
N CYS A 59 -2.83 -11.27 7.62
CA CYS A 59 -3.26 -10.14 8.43
C CYS A 59 -3.12 -10.45 9.92
N ASP A 60 -2.57 -9.51 10.69
CA ASP A 60 -2.55 -9.58 12.15
C ASP A 60 -3.91 -9.15 12.73
N PRO A 61 -4.76 -10.07 13.21
CA PRO A 61 -6.11 -9.72 13.68
C PRO A 61 -6.11 -8.78 14.89
N SER A 62 -4.97 -8.61 15.58
CA SER A 62 -4.83 -7.75 16.75
C SER A 62 -4.44 -6.30 16.43
N PHE A 63 -4.14 -5.99 15.16
CA PHE A 63 -3.63 -4.69 14.72
C PHE A 63 -2.40 -4.21 15.53
N SER A 64 -1.54 -5.14 15.93
CA SER A 64 -0.30 -4.86 16.67
C SER A 64 0.91 -4.76 15.75
N ASN A 65 0.85 -5.41 14.59
CA ASN A 65 1.90 -5.39 13.59
C ASN A 65 1.89 -4.08 12.79
N VAL A 66 2.76 -3.16 13.20
CA VAL A 66 2.90 -1.83 12.58
C VAL A 66 3.28 -1.87 11.09
N ASP A 67 3.87 -2.96 10.60
CA ASP A 67 4.20 -3.11 9.18
C ASP A 67 2.97 -3.26 8.29
N GLN A 68 1.81 -3.60 8.88
CA GLN A 68 0.55 -3.82 8.16
C GLN A 68 -0.44 -2.65 8.30
N LEU A 69 -0.06 -1.59 9.04
CA LEU A 69 -0.94 -0.47 9.34
C LEU A 69 -0.61 0.76 8.48
N TRP A 70 -1.65 1.26 7.80
CA TRP A 70 -1.53 2.37 6.86
C TRP A 70 -2.51 3.49 7.18
N TYR A 71 -2.03 4.73 7.13
CA TYR A 71 -2.87 5.90 6.92
C TYR A 71 -3.25 5.96 5.44
N VAL A 72 -4.54 6.09 5.16
CA VAL A 72 -5.08 6.21 3.82
C VAL A 72 -5.84 7.54 3.75
N ASP A 73 -5.18 8.57 3.22
CA ASP A 73 -5.65 9.95 3.34
C ASP A 73 -6.59 10.34 2.20
N PRO A 74 -7.70 11.01 2.54
CA PRO A 74 -8.77 10.39 3.30
C PRO A 74 -9.37 9.21 2.52
N ALA A 75 -9.64 8.14 3.25
CA ALA A 75 -10.14 6.85 2.76
C ALA A 75 -11.49 6.89 2.01
N THR A 76 -12.15 8.05 1.95
CA THR A 76 -13.47 8.24 1.34
C THR A 76 -13.48 9.18 0.13
N GLN A 77 -12.38 9.87 -0.17
CA GLN A 77 -12.33 10.79 -1.33
C GLN A 77 -11.66 10.14 -2.54
N SER A 78 -12.08 10.58 -3.74
CA SER A 78 -11.47 10.16 -5.01
C SER A 78 -10.34 11.07 -5.50
N GLY A 79 -9.90 12.03 -4.67
CA GLY A 79 -8.79 12.93 -4.99
C GLY A 79 -7.43 12.29 -4.72
N PRO A 80 -6.36 12.63 -5.47
CA PRO A 80 -5.03 12.09 -5.24
C PRO A 80 -4.48 12.49 -3.86
N ALA A 81 -4.07 11.51 -3.07
CA ALA A 81 -3.53 11.71 -1.73
C ALA A 81 -2.57 10.58 -1.33
N ARG A 82 -1.82 10.77 -0.24
CA ARG A 82 -0.80 9.79 0.16
C ARG A 82 -1.43 8.57 0.84
N ILE A 83 -0.73 7.45 0.73
CA ILE A 83 -0.90 6.30 1.62
C ILE A 83 0.41 6.19 2.38
N ALA A 84 0.35 6.26 3.72
CA ALA A 84 1.54 6.37 4.56
C ALA A 84 1.56 5.29 5.64
N ASN A 85 2.75 4.83 6.03
CA ASN A 85 2.89 3.99 7.22
C ASN A 85 2.91 4.85 8.49
N LEU A 86 2.96 4.19 9.65
CA LEU A 86 2.93 4.87 10.95
C LEU A 86 4.15 5.75 11.26
N PHE A 87 5.23 5.63 10.48
CA PHE A 87 6.49 6.36 10.66
C PHE A 87 6.74 7.40 9.57
N GLY A 88 5.71 7.73 8.78
CA GLY A 88 5.75 8.83 7.81
C GLY A 88 6.38 8.48 6.45
N ARG A 89 6.69 7.21 6.17
CA ARG A 89 7.00 6.77 4.81
C ARG A 89 5.72 6.64 4.01
N VAL A 90 5.79 6.86 2.71
CA VAL A 90 4.65 6.79 1.78
C VAL A 90 4.82 5.70 0.74
N LEU A 91 3.71 5.15 0.26
CA LEU A 91 3.73 4.23 -0.88
C LEU A 91 4.11 4.99 -2.15
N GLU A 92 5.03 4.41 -2.92
CA GLU A 92 5.47 4.94 -4.20
C GLU A 92 5.85 3.80 -5.15
N PRO A 93 5.58 3.90 -6.46
CA PRO A 93 6.22 3.03 -7.44
C PRO A 93 7.75 3.21 -7.39
N ASP A 94 8.50 2.12 -7.40
CA ASP A 94 9.96 2.13 -7.35
C ASP A 94 10.56 3.02 -8.46
N ARG A 95 11.32 4.03 -8.04
CA ARG A 95 11.98 4.98 -8.93
C ARG A 95 13.06 4.34 -9.77
N GLY A 96 13.67 3.24 -9.31
CA GLY A 96 14.64 2.47 -10.11
C GLY A 96 14.02 1.88 -11.38
N TRP A 97 12.69 1.78 -11.41
CA TRP A 97 11.90 1.33 -12.56
C TRP A 97 11.20 2.50 -13.29
N ASN A 98 11.53 3.74 -12.94
CA ASN A 98 10.82 4.96 -13.39
C ASN A 98 9.30 4.92 -13.14
N GLY A 99 8.83 4.12 -12.19
CA GLY A 99 7.40 3.89 -11.97
C GLY A 99 6.67 3.29 -13.18
N ALA A 100 7.40 2.58 -14.05
CA ALA A 100 6.82 1.90 -15.20
C ALA A 100 5.76 0.86 -14.79
N HIS A 101 4.97 0.41 -15.76
CA HIS A 101 4.11 -0.76 -15.60
C HIS A 101 4.94 -1.93 -15.02
N GLU A 102 4.33 -2.68 -14.09
CA GLU A 102 4.97 -3.74 -13.29
C GLU A 102 5.99 -3.29 -12.23
N SER A 103 6.25 -1.98 -12.10
CA SER A 103 7.16 -1.48 -11.07
C SER A 103 6.71 -1.94 -9.67
N PRO A 104 7.63 -2.42 -8.82
CA PRO A 104 7.33 -2.66 -7.41
C PRO A 104 6.75 -1.42 -6.74
N VAL A 105 5.89 -1.62 -5.76
CA VAL A 105 5.46 -0.57 -4.83
C VAL A 105 6.32 -0.66 -3.57
N VAL A 106 6.96 0.45 -3.20
CA VAL A 106 7.91 0.56 -2.10
C VAL A 106 7.43 1.55 -1.05
N THR A 107 8.03 1.51 0.14
CA THR A 107 7.94 2.59 1.13
C THR A 107 9.06 3.60 0.88
N SER A 108 8.70 4.86 0.67
CA SER A 108 9.63 5.96 0.33
C SER A 108 9.59 7.10 1.33
N ASP A 109 10.65 7.90 1.39
CA ASP A 109 10.63 9.21 2.03
C ASP A 109 9.46 10.05 1.49
N ASN A 110 8.68 10.65 2.38
CA ASN A 110 7.57 11.51 1.97
C ASN A 110 8.09 12.86 1.47
N GLN A 111 8.05 13.04 0.16
CA GLN A 111 8.53 14.24 -0.53
C GLN A 111 7.37 15.01 -1.19
N GLY A 112 6.13 14.53 -1.04
CA GLY A 112 4.94 15.15 -1.64
C GLY A 112 4.87 15.07 -3.17
N LEU A 113 5.65 14.16 -3.78
CA LEU A 113 5.73 14.03 -5.23
C LEU A 113 4.41 13.54 -5.84
N PRO A 114 4.13 13.86 -7.11
CA PRO A 114 2.96 13.33 -7.81
C PRO A 114 2.89 11.79 -7.81
N THR A 115 4.04 11.11 -7.89
CA THR A 115 4.16 9.64 -7.82
C THR A 115 3.80 9.03 -6.46
N GLN A 116 3.70 9.87 -5.42
CA GLN A 116 3.34 9.48 -4.05
C GLN A 116 1.86 9.74 -3.73
N LYS A 117 1.08 10.18 -4.74
CA LYS A 117 -0.33 10.49 -4.61
C LYS A 117 -1.16 9.44 -5.35
N TRP A 118 -1.96 8.72 -4.58
CA TRP A 118 -2.83 7.63 -5.02
C TRP A 118 -4.28 8.11 -5.07
N THR A 119 -5.00 7.67 -6.09
CA THR A 119 -6.45 7.90 -6.20
C THR A 119 -7.18 6.61 -5.88
N LEU A 120 -8.08 6.65 -4.90
CA LEU A 120 -8.96 5.53 -4.60
C LEU A 120 -10.19 5.60 -5.51
N LYS A 121 -10.43 4.52 -6.25
CA LYS A 121 -11.65 4.35 -7.04
C LYS A 121 -12.54 3.31 -6.37
N ASN A 122 -13.64 3.77 -5.80
CA ASN A 122 -14.67 2.87 -5.28
C ASN A 122 -15.30 2.10 -6.43
N ILE A 123 -15.24 0.77 -6.34
CA ILE A 123 -15.93 -0.15 -7.25
C ILE A 123 -17.25 -0.51 -6.55
N ARG A 124 -18.37 -0.28 -7.24
CA ARG A 124 -19.72 -0.65 -6.78
C ARG A 124 -20.04 -2.07 -7.22
#